data_AF-A0A9E3WSI0-F1
#
_entry.id   AF-A0A9E3WSI0-F1
#
_cell.length_a   1.000
_cell.length_b   1.000
_cell.length_c   1.000
_cell.angle_alpha   90.00
_cell.angle_beta   90.00
_cell.angle_gamma   90.00
#
_symmetry.space_group_name_H-M   'P 1'
#
loop_
_entity.id
_entity.type
_entity.pdbx_description
1 polymer ?
#
loop_
_entity_poly.entity_id
_entity_poly.type
_entity_poly.pdbx_seq_one_letter_code
_entity_poly.pdbx_strand_id
1 'polypeptide(L)'
;QVSLRSGDYNCLTATVLFMCAARRFDLEATGLATDGHVLCRIRGVGANDFTSSGEEHSAAESFDVETTCPRWFQLQKSAANRAIDKRRTSARSPRKLRELSDVELVAKVYYNRGVAAFRQDQFEVGLRYTRWSLKCDPHDTVARGNVLAGLNNWALALCAAGEYDAAARQLSELRRLDPNYPSLAENEAHLCRLWQQQDAADDNAATAAVEAAPMAADPAF
;
A
#
# COMPACT_ATOMS: atom_id res chain seq x y z
N GLN A 1 18.64 5.11 -1.54
CA GLN A 1 19.78 6.05 -1.40
C GLN A 1 19.38 7.52 -1.33
N VAL A 2 18.18 7.95 -1.77
CA VAL A 2 17.75 9.36 -1.71
C VAL A 2 17.48 9.86 -0.28
N SER A 3 16.74 9.12 0.55
CA SER A 3 16.37 9.57 1.91
C SER A 3 17.55 9.86 2.84
N LEU A 4 18.63 9.05 2.80
CA LEU A 4 19.83 9.28 3.60
C LEU A 4 20.61 10.54 3.19
N ARG A 5 20.45 10.98 1.94
CA ARG A 5 21.13 12.17 1.39
C ARG A 5 20.27 13.43 1.49
N SER A 6 18.94 13.32 1.31
CA SER A 6 18.03 14.47 1.40
C SER A 6 17.55 14.76 2.81
N GLY A 7 17.62 13.79 3.73
CA GLY A 7 17.07 13.91 5.07
C GLY A 7 15.55 13.72 5.13
N ASP A 8 14.90 13.39 4.00
CA ASP A 8 13.46 13.16 3.95
C ASP A 8 13.15 11.71 4.35
N TYR A 9 12.70 11.54 5.59
CA TYR A 9 12.28 10.27 6.14
C TYR A 9 10.77 10.26 6.38
N ASN A 10 10.11 9.24 5.85
CA ASN A 10 8.78 8.88 6.31
C ASN A 10 8.86 7.93 7.52
N CYS A 11 7.72 7.61 8.11
CA CYS A 11 7.63 6.74 9.29
C CYS A 11 8.32 5.38 9.11
N LEU A 12 8.25 4.79 7.92
CA LEU A 12 8.92 3.51 7.63
C LEU A 12 10.44 3.65 7.58
N THR A 13 10.96 4.56 6.76
CA THR A 13 12.41 4.74 6.58
C THR A 13 13.09 5.20 7.87
N ALA A 14 12.46 6.10 8.63
CA ALA A 14 12.94 6.49 9.95
C ALA A 14 12.96 5.29 10.91
N THR A 15 11.91 4.45 10.90
CA THR A 15 11.85 3.26 11.76
C THR A 15 12.93 2.24 11.42
N VAL A 16 13.15 1.93 10.15
CA VAL A 16 14.21 1.00 9.72
C VAL A 16 15.57 1.51 10.19
N LEU A 17 15.87 2.80 9.98
CA LEU A 17 17.15 3.38 10.39
C LEU A 17 17.33 3.37 11.91
N PHE A 18 16.29 3.73 12.65
CA PHE A 18 16.32 3.71 14.11
C PHE A 18 16.53 2.29 14.65
N MET A 19 15.85 1.29 14.10
CA MET A 19 16.03 -0.11 14.50
C MET A 19 17.45 -0.60 14.21
N CYS A 20 18.02 -0.27 13.04
CA CYS A 20 19.41 -0.59 12.74
C CYS A 20 20.39 0.07 13.72
N ALA A 21 20.15 1.33 14.09
CA ALA A 21 20.97 2.05 15.06
C ALA A 21 20.84 1.42 16.46
N ALA A 22 19.62 1.19 16.94
CA ALA A 22 19.34 0.60 18.25
C ALA A 22 20.01 -0.78 18.41
N ARG A 23 19.85 -1.66 17.42
CA ARG A 23 20.46 -2.99 17.42
C ARG A 23 22.00 -2.96 17.39
N ARG A 24 22.61 -1.90 16.87
CA ARG A 24 24.08 -1.70 16.92
C ARG A 24 24.58 -1.36 18.33
N PHE A 25 23.68 -0.95 19.22
CA PHE A 25 23.95 -0.73 20.64
C PHE A 25 23.32 -1.84 21.50
N ASP A 26 23.12 -3.04 20.93
CA ASP A 26 22.56 -4.22 21.60
C ASP A 26 21.17 -4.00 22.22
N LEU A 27 20.42 -3.01 21.71
CA LEU A 27 19.03 -2.78 22.10
C LEU A 27 18.10 -3.70 21.32
N GLU A 28 17.17 -4.35 22.03
CA GLU A 28 16.12 -5.13 21.41
C GLU A 28 15.08 -4.20 20.78
N ALA A 29 15.13 -4.06 19.45
CA ALA A 29 14.26 -3.19 18.68
C ALA A 29 13.34 -3.98 17.74
N THR A 30 12.03 -3.71 17.80
CA THR A 30 10.99 -4.31 16.94
C THR A 30 10.18 -3.23 16.24
N GLY A 31 9.77 -3.48 15.00
CA GLY A 31 8.87 -2.59 14.27
C GLY A 31 7.43 -2.80 14.71
N LEU A 32 6.65 -1.73 14.83
CA LEU A 32 5.23 -1.77 15.10
C LEU A 32 4.47 -1.11 13.96
N ALA A 33 3.35 -1.68 13.55
CA ALA A 33 2.50 -1.11 12.52
C ALA A 33 1.05 -0.91 12.95
N THR A 34 0.47 0.11 12.32
CA THR A 34 -0.97 0.33 12.19
C THR A 34 -1.32 0.47 10.70
N ASP A 35 -2.59 0.74 10.37
CA ASP A 35 -3.11 0.88 9.00
C ASP A 35 -2.60 2.13 8.25
N GLY A 36 -1.28 2.27 8.11
CA GLY A 36 -0.61 3.38 7.42
C GLY A 36 0.47 4.09 8.23
N HIS A 37 0.87 3.55 9.36
CA HIS A 37 1.95 4.12 10.17
C HIS A 37 2.83 3.03 10.75
N VAL A 38 4.13 3.32 10.87
CA VAL A 38 5.14 2.41 11.43
C VAL A 38 5.96 3.17 12.46
N LEU A 39 6.21 2.54 13.61
CA LEU A 39 7.04 3.07 14.69
C LEU A 39 7.91 1.95 15.28
N CYS A 40 8.78 2.26 16.24
CA CYS A 40 9.67 1.26 16.86
C CYS A 40 9.33 1.00 18.32
N ARG A 41 9.47 -0.23 18.80
CA ARG A 41 9.48 -0.59 20.21
C ARG A 41 10.88 -1.00 20.64
N ILE A 42 11.36 -0.46 21.76
CA ILE A 42 12.58 -0.90 22.44
C ILE A 42 12.20 -1.72 23.68
N ARG A 43 12.84 -2.87 23.89
CA ARG A 43 12.68 -3.70 25.10
C ARG A 43 13.99 -3.82 25.88
N GLY A 44 13.85 -4.23 27.14
CA GLY A 44 15.00 -4.55 28.00
C GLY A 44 15.75 -3.33 28.50
N VAL A 45 15.17 -2.14 28.36
CA VAL A 45 15.70 -0.90 28.92
C VAL A 45 14.57 -0.25 29.71
N GLY A 46 14.85 0.08 30.97
CA GLY A 46 13.91 0.83 31.78
C GLY A 46 13.56 2.14 31.09
N ALA A 47 12.29 2.54 31.02
CA ALA A 47 11.95 3.93 30.69
C ALA A 47 12.66 4.91 31.65
N ASN A 48 13.05 4.40 32.83
CA ASN A 48 13.74 5.08 33.90
C ASN A 48 15.27 4.90 33.90
N ASP A 49 15.88 4.07 33.02
CA ASP A 49 17.35 3.95 32.92
C ASP A 49 18.01 5.26 32.42
N PHE A 50 17.21 6.17 31.86
CA PHE A 50 17.64 7.53 31.49
C PHE A 50 17.36 8.57 32.60
N THR A 51 16.91 8.14 33.78
CA THR A 51 16.71 8.96 34.97
C THR A 51 17.54 8.38 36.12
N SER A 52 18.37 9.19 36.76
CA SER A 52 19.44 8.79 37.68
C SER A 52 19.00 8.21 39.03
N SER A 53 17.86 7.56 39.14
CA SER A 53 17.35 6.96 40.38
C SER A 53 17.51 5.44 40.32
N GLY A 54 18.64 4.95 40.84
CA GLY A 54 19.00 3.53 40.90
C GLY A 54 18.11 2.68 41.82
N GLU A 55 16.84 2.53 41.46
CA GLU A 55 15.92 1.56 42.05
C GLU A 55 15.86 0.31 41.17
N GLU A 56 15.93 -0.88 41.78
CA GLU A 56 15.92 -2.17 41.06
C GLU A 56 14.65 -2.35 40.23
N HIS A 57 14.81 -2.68 38.94
CA HIS A 57 13.72 -2.76 37.97
C HIS A 57 13.18 -4.19 37.81
N SER A 58 11.86 -4.33 37.96
CA SER A 58 11.10 -5.57 37.74
C SER A 58 10.72 -5.73 36.25
N ALA A 59 11.08 -6.88 35.65
CA ALA A 59 10.56 -7.47 34.42
C ALA A 59 10.31 -6.53 33.21
N ALA A 60 11.30 -6.47 32.31
CA ALA A 60 11.21 -6.08 30.89
C ALA A 60 10.35 -4.85 30.59
N GLU A 61 10.75 -3.69 31.09
CA GLU A 61 10.21 -2.43 30.60
C GLU A 61 10.46 -2.28 29.09
N SER A 62 9.44 -1.80 28.38
CA SER A 62 9.51 -1.48 26.96
C SER A 62 8.85 -0.14 26.70
N PHE A 63 9.31 0.57 25.68
CA PHE A 63 8.70 1.83 25.27
C PHE A 63 8.67 1.97 23.74
N ASP A 64 7.65 2.69 23.27
CA ASP A 64 7.45 2.96 21.86
C ASP A 64 8.14 4.27 21.47
N VAL A 65 8.65 4.32 20.25
CA VAL A 65 9.41 5.44 19.67
C VAL A 65 8.77 5.86 18.37
N GLU A 66 8.20 7.06 18.37
CA GLU A 66 7.80 7.73 17.15
C GLU A 66 9.02 8.29 16.42
N THR A 67 9.55 7.49 15.50
CA THR A 67 10.84 7.73 14.84
C THR A 67 10.86 8.96 13.93
N THR A 68 9.69 9.50 13.58
CA THR A 68 9.53 10.78 12.86
C THR A 68 9.31 11.98 13.78
N CYS A 69 9.41 11.81 15.10
CA CYS A 69 9.29 12.89 16.08
C CYS A 69 10.68 13.22 16.67
N PRO A 70 11.39 14.27 16.18
CA PRO A 70 12.73 14.61 16.64
C PRO A 70 12.82 14.92 18.14
N ARG A 71 11.70 15.34 18.74
CA ARG A 71 11.60 15.69 20.17
C ARG A 71 10.96 14.60 21.01
N TRP A 72 10.82 13.37 20.49
CA TRP A 72 10.13 12.26 21.16
C TRP A 72 10.60 12.07 22.60
N PHE A 73 11.90 11.91 22.81
CA PHE A 73 12.49 11.71 24.14
C PHE A 73 12.30 12.90 25.09
N GLN A 74 12.18 14.13 24.57
CA GLN A 74 11.88 15.31 25.39
C GLN A 74 10.41 15.34 25.82
N LEU A 75 9.52 14.87 24.96
CA LEU A 75 8.09 14.75 25.25
C LEU A 75 7.82 13.70 26.33
N GLN A 76 8.57 12.60 26.38
CA GLN A 76 8.36 11.57 27.42
C GLN A 76 8.73 12.04 28.84
N LYS A 77 9.65 13.01 28.97
CA LYS A 77 10.20 13.42 30.28
C LYS A 77 9.24 14.21 31.17
N SER A 78 8.26 14.95 30.63
CA SER A 78 7.34 15.74 31.47
C SER A 78 6.01 15.02 31.68
N ALA A 79 5.52 15.00 32.92
CA ALA A 79 4.22 14.40 33.27
C ALA A 79 3.05 15.04 32.48
N ALA A 80 3.14 16.35 32.22
CA ALA A 80 2.20 17.08 31.38
C ALA A 80 2.24 16.63 29.91
N ASN A 81 3.43 16.36 29.36
CA ASN A 81 3.57 15.86 27.99
C ASN A 81 3.17 14.38 27.88
N ARG A 82 3.37 13.55 28.91
CA ARG A 82 2.82 12.17 28.94
C ARG A 82 1.30 12.14 28.85
N ALA A 83 0.61 13.13 29.44
CA ALA A 83 -0.85 13.27 29.34
C ALA A 83 -1.32 13.80 27.96
N ILE A 84 -0.54 14.71 27.34
CA ILE A 84 -0.79 15.21 25.97
C ILE A 84 -0.50 14.13 24.93
N ASP A 85 0.55 13.34 25.13
CA ASP A 85 0.93 12.23 24.27
C ASP A 85 -0.05 11.08 24.39
N LYS A 86 -0.51 10.75 25.62
CA LYS A 86 -1.68 9.89 25.82
C LYS A 86 -2.89 10.41 25.04
N ARG A 87 -3.15 11.72 24.98
CA ARG A 87 -4.25 12.30 24.17
C ARG A 87 -3.99 12.29 22.66
N ARG A 88 -2.75 12.43 22.18
CA ARG A 88 -2.42 12.35 20.74
C ARG A 88 -2.41 10.91 20.23
N THR A 89 -2.03 9.97 21.09
CA THR A 89 -2.09 8.53 20.85
C THR A 89 -3.48 7.94 21.13
N SER A 90 -4.32 8.57 21.98
CA SER A 90 -5.71 8.15 22.28
C SER A 90 -6.83 8.90 21.55
N ALA A 91 -6.56 10.05 20.91
CA ALA A 91 -7.53 10.74 20.05
C ALA A 91 -7.72 10.03 18.69
N ARG A 92 -6.78 9.17 18.32
CA ARG A 92 -7.07 8.02 17.46
C ARG A 92 -7.41 6.87 18.40
N SER A 93 -8.49 6.12 18.14
CA SER A 93 -8.79 4.89 18.89
C SER A 93 -7.50 4.09 19.09
N PRO A 94 -7.34 3.32 20.19
CA PRO A 94 -6.11 2.54 20.42
C PRO A 94 -5.90 1.66 19.19
N ARG A 95 -5.04 2.12 18.27
CA ARG A 95 -4.76 1.40 17.04
C ARG A 95 -4.08 0.14 17.52
N LYS A 96 -4.65 -1.01 17.18
CA LYS A 96 -4.08 -2.30 17.55
C LYS A 96 -2.70 -2.39 16.88
N LEU A 97 -1.66 -2.01 17.62
CA LEU A 97 -0.28 -2.04 17.16
C LEU A 97 0.08 -3.50 16.95
N ARG A 98 0.38 -3.86 15.71
CA ARG A 98 0.87 -5.18 15.35
C ARG A 98 2.39 -5.14 15.32
N GLU A 99 3.03 -6.05 16.05
CA GLU A 99 4.47 -6.22 15.95
C GLU A 99 4.83 -6.83 14.59
N LEU A 100 5.92 -6.34 14.02
CA LEU A 100 6.44 -6.77 12.73
C LEU A 100 7.75 -7.50 12.94
N SER A 101 7.86 -8.68 12.33
CA SER A 101 9.16 -9.26 12.01
C SER A 101 9.93 -8.37 11.02
N ASP A 102 11.24 -8.62 10.87
CA ASP A 102 12.07 -7.91 9.90
C ASP A 102 11.55 -8.09 8.45
N VAL A 103 11.01 -9.27 8.13
CA VAL A 103 10.43 -9.56 6.82
C VAL A 103 9.14 -8.77 6.60
N GLU A 104 8.27 -8.67 7.60
CA GLU A 104 7.04 -7.89 7.53
C GLU A 104 7.33 -6.37 7.51
N LEU A 105 8.41 -5.92 8.15
CA LEU A 105 8.87 -4.53 8.03
C LEU A 105 9.37 -4.24 6.61
N VAL A 106 10.10 -5.18 5.98
CA VAL A 106 10.45 -5.09 4.56
C VAL A 106 9.20 -5.10 3.68
N ALA A 107 8.15 -5.85 4.04
CA ALA A 107 6.88 -5.82 3.33
C ALA A 107 6.33 -4.39 3.21
N LYS A 108 6.40 -3.59 4.27
CA LYS A 108 5.97 -2.18 4.25
C LYS A 108 6.74 -1.32 3.24
N VAL A 109 7.97 -1.67 2.89
CA VAL A 109 8.73 -0.98 1.83
C VAL A 109 8.09 -1.24 0.47
N TYR A 110 7.75 -2.50 0.19
CA TYR A 110 7.05 -2.88 -1.03
C TYR A 110 5.64 -2.28 -1.07
N TYR A 111 4.91 -2.30 0.03
CA TYR A 111 3.61 -1.65 0.15
C TYR A 111 3.67 -0.16 -0.23
N ASN A 112 4.59 0.60 0.36
CA ASN A 112 4.72 2.03 0.08
C ASN A 112 5.06 2.31 -1.39
N ARG A 113 5.87 1.46 -2.02
CA ARG A 113 6.16 1.55 -3.46
C ARG A 113 4.93 1.23 -4.31
N GLY A 114 4.16 0.22 -3.93
CA GLY A 114 2.91 -0.14 -4.60
C GLY A 114 1.90 1.01 -4.56
N VAL A 115 1.69 1.60 -3.38
CA VAL A 115 0.82 2.77 -3.21
C VAL A 115 1.31 3.97 -4.04
N ALA A 116 2.62 4.22 -4.08
CA ALA A 116 3.17 5.32 -4.89
C ALA A 116 2.93 5.10 -6.38
N ALA A 117 3.07 3.87 -6.88
CA ALA A 117 2.80 3.52 -8.27
C ALA A 117 1.30 3.65 -8.62
N PHE A 118 0.39 3.21 -7.74
CA PHE A 118 -1.05 3.40 -7.95
C PHE A 118 -1.46 4.87 -8.02
N ARG A 119 -0.81 5.76 -7.26
CA ARG A 119 -1.06 7.22 -7.35
C ARG A 119 -0.61 7.85 -8.67
N GLN A 120 0.15 7.11 -9.48
CA GLN A 120 0.63 7.52 -10.79
C GLN A 120 -0.05 6.69 -11.89
N ASP A 121 -1.14 5.98 -11.59
CA ASP A 121 -1.86 5.08 -12.48
C ASP A 121 -0.98 3.97 -13.11
N GLN A 122 0.17 3.67 -12.49
CA GLN A 122 1.06 2.58 -12.90
C GLN A 122 0.56 1.26 -12.31
N PHE A 123 -0.61 0.80 -12.76
CA PHE A 123 -1.33 -0.31 -12.15
C PHE A 123 -0.52 -1.62 -12.09
N GLU A 124 0.15 -2.00 -13.18
CA GLU A 124 0.95 -3.23 -13.23
C GLU A 124 2.09 -3.18 -12.19
N VAL A 125 2.81 -2.07 -12.12
CA VAL A 125 3.90 -1.85 -11.16
C VAL A 125 3.36 -1.85 -9.72
N GLY A 126 2.24 -1.17 -9.50
CA GLY A 126 1.54 -1.12 -8.22
C GLY A 126 1.13 -2.50 -7.72
N LEU A 127 0.51 -3.30 -8.58
CA LEU A 127 0.11 -4.68 -8.29
C LEU A 127 1.33 -5.56 -8.00
N ARG A 128 2.39 -5.46 -8.80
CA ARG A 128 3.62 -6.23 -8.60
C ARG A 128 4.21 -5.98 -7.22
N TYR A 129 4.39 -4.71 -6.84
CA TYR A 129 4.94 -4.38 -5.53
C TYR A 129 4.00 -4.76 -4.38
N THR A 130 2.70 -4.52 -4.52
CA THR A 130 1.74 -4.85 -3.45
C THR A 130 1.61 -6.36 -3.26
N ARG A 131 1.70 -7.17 -4.33
CA ARG A 131 1.77 -8.64 -4.24
C ARG A 131 3.05 -9.11 -3.54
N TRP A 132 4.20 -8.48 -3.81
CA TRP A 132 5.43 -8.75 -3.05
C TRP A 132 5.29 -8.40 -1.58
N SER A 133 4.61 -7.29 -1.25
CA SER A 133 4.27 -6.98 0.14
C SER A 133 3.46 -8.10 0.78
N LEU A 134 2.41 -8.59 0.13
CA LEU A 134 1.58 -9.68 0.65
C LEU A 134 2.32 -11.02 0.76
N LYS A 135 3.33 -11.25 -0.09
CA LYS A 135 4.19 -12.42 0.03
C LYS A 135 5.07 -12.36 1.28
N CYS A 136 5.52 -11.17 1.66
CA CYS A 136 6.30 -10.94 2.87
C CYS A 136 5.43 -10.82 4.13
N ASP A 137 4.20 -10.33 3.99
CA ASP A 137 3.22 -10.15 5.07
C ASP A 137 1.81 -10.55 4.60
N PRO A 138 1.46 -11.85 4.68
CA PRO A 138 0.17 -12.35 4.19
C PRO A 138 -1.06 -11.84 4.97
N HIS A 139 -0.82 -11.29 6.17
CA HIS A 139 -1.87 -10.82 7.08
C HIS A 139 -2.16 -9.33 6.93
N ASP A 140 -1.46 -8.62 6.04
CA ASP A 140 -1.73 -7.22 5.74
C ASP A 140 -3.04 -7.05 4.94
N THR A 141 -4.12 -6.82 5.66
CA THR A 141 -5.46 -6.61 5.08
C THR A 141 -5.53 -5.34 4.23
N VAL A 142 -4.73 -4.32 4.54
CA VAL A 142 -4.68 -3.07 3.78
C VAL A 142 -3.99 -3.30 2.43
N ALA A 143 -2.87 -4.02 2.43
CA ALA A 143 -2.21 -4.43 1.18
C ALA A 143 -3.12 -5.30 0.31
N ARG A 144 -3.89 -6.21 0.92
CA ARG A 144 -4.88 -7.03 0.20
C ARG A 144 -5.96 -6.15 -0.44
N GLY A 145 -6.52 -5.21 0.31
CA GLY A 145 -7.50 -4.25 -0.20
C GLY A 145 -6.95 -3.46 -1.39
N ASN A 146 -5.70 -3.02 -1.34
CA ASN A 146 -5.06 -2.30 -2.43
C ASN A 146 -4.84 -3.15 -3.69
N VAL A 147 -4.62 -4.47 -3.56
CA VAL A 147 -4.59 -5.36 -4.75
C VAL A 147 -5.94 -5.41 -5.42
N LEU A 148 -7.02 -5.60 -4.64
CA LEU A 148 -8.39 -5.69 -5.17
C LEU A 148 -8.80 -4.37 -5.85
N ALA A 149 -8.58 -3.24 -5.15
CA ALA A 149 -8.85 -1.91 -5.71
C ALA A 149 -7.97 -1.60 -6.93
N GLY A 150 -6.70 -2.02 -6.91
CA GLY A 150 -5.78 -1.87 -8.03
C GLY A 150 -6.26 -2.62 -9.29
N LEU A 151 -6.71 -3.87 -9.15
CA LEU A 151 -7.28 -4.65 -10.25
C LEU A 151 -8.54 -4.00 -10.82
N ASN A 152 -9.44 -3.55 -9.94
CA ASN A 152 -10.66 -2.87 -10.34
C ASN A 152 -10.39 -1.59 -11.13
N ASN A 153 -9.52 -0.72 -10.59
CA ASN A 153 -9.21 0.56 -11.21
C ASN A 153 -8.44 0.38 -12.51
N TRP A 154 -7.57 -0.63 -12.60
CA TRP A 154 -6.90 -0.97 -13.84
C TRP A 154 -7.88 -1.41 -14.93
N ALA A 155 -8.86 -2.24 -14.58
CA ALA A 155 -9.90 -2.65 -15.53
C ALA A 155 -10.66 -1.44 -16.10
N LEU A 156 -11.04 -0.49 -15.25
CA LEU A 156 -11.72 0.74 -15.68
C LEU A 156 -10.85 1.60 -16.59
N ALA A 157 -9.55 1.73 -16.28
CA ALA A 157 -8.61 2.45 -17.14
C ALA A 157 -8.45 1.78 -18.52
N LEU A 158 -8.42 0.43 -18.56
CA LEU A 158 -8.36 -0.34 -19.80
C LEU A 158 -9.65 -0.20 -20.62
N CYS A 159 -10.83 -0.21 -19.97
CA CYS A 159 -12.10 0.10 -20.64
C CYS A 159 -12.06 1.49 -21.30
N ALA A 160 -11.55 2.50 -20.59
CA ALA A 160 -11.43 3.86 -21.13
C ALA A 160 -10.45 3.94 -22.32
N ALA A 161 -9.47 3.03 -22.39
CA ALA A 161 -8.54 2.89 -23.51
C ALA A 161 -9.07 2.00 -24.65
N GLY A 162 -10.26 1.41 -24.53
CA GLY A 162 -10.80 0.44 -25.50
C GLY A 162 -10.16 -0.95 -25.45
N GLU A 163 -9.33 -1.22 -24.44
CA GLU A 163 -8.61 -2.50 -24.28
C GLU A 163 -9.47 -3.53 -23.51
N TYR A 164 -10.61 -3.90 -24.09
CA TYR A 164 -11.64 -4.69 -23.39
C TYR A 164 -11.20 -6.10 -22.98
N ASP A 165 -10.42 -6.79 -23.82
CA ASP A 165 -9.82 -8.09 -23.47
C ASP A 165 -8.93 -8.01 -22.22
N ALA A 166 -8.12 -6.95 -22.13
CA ALA A 166 -7.25 -6.74 -20.99
C ALA A 166 -8.05 -6.40 -19.73
N ALA A 167 -9.09 -5.57 -19.85
CA ALA A 167 -9.99 -5.23 -18.76
C ALA A 167 -10.70 -6.48 -18.22
N ALA A 168 -11.20 -7.35 -19.11
CA ALA A 168 -11.84 -8.61 -18.74
C ALA A 168 -10.92 -9.52 -17.91
N ARG A 169 -9.63 -9.60 -18.26
CA ARG A 169 -8.64 -10.36 -17.48
C ARG A 169 -8.48 -9.82 -16.06
N GLN A 170 -8.44 -8.50 -15.87
CA GLN A 170 -8.30 -7.92 -14.54
C GLN A 170 -9.55 -8.14 -13.68
N LEU A 171 -10.76 -7.97 -14.24
CA LEU A 171 -12.01 -8.25 -13.52
C LEU A 171 -12.17 -9.74 -13.21
N SER A 172 -11.74 -10.62 -14.10
CA SER A 172 -11.71 -12.07 -13.86
C SER A 172 -10.77 -12.44 -12.72
N GLU A 173 -9.59 -11.80 -12.65
CA GLU A 173 -8.69 -12.00 -11.52
C GLU A 173 -9.29 -11.46 -10.22
N LEU A 174 -9.89 -10.28 -10.25
CA LEU A 174 -10.58 -9.68 -9.11
C LEU A 174 -11.68 -10.60 -8.57
N ARG A 175 -12.55 -11.11 -9.46
CA ARG A 175 -13.60 -12.08 -9.14
C ARG A 175 -13.05 -13.35 -8.48
N ARG A 176 -11.92 -13.87 -8.97
CA ARG A 176 -11.28 -15.06 -8.39
C ARG A 176 -10.77 -14.80 -6.97
N LEU A 177 -10.34 -13.57 -6.68
CA LEU A 177 -9.81 -13.19 -5.37
C LEU A 177 -10.91 -12.81 -4.38
N ASP A 178 -11.92 -12.08 -4.85
CA ASP A 178 -13.07 -11.65 -4.06
C ASP A 178 -14.33 -11.55 -4.95
N PRO A 179 -15.17 -12.61 -4.99
CA PRO A 179 -16.42 -12.61 -5.72
C PRO A 179 -17.43 -11.55 -5.24
N ASN A 180 -17.27 -11.06 -4.01
CA ASN A 180 -18.18 -10.11 -3.37
C ASN A 180 -17.60 -8.68 -3.36
N TYR A 181 -16.55 -8.42 -4.15
CA TYR A 181 -15.92 -7.11 -4.18
C TYR A 181 -16.93 -6.01 -4.58
N PRO A 182 -17.06 -4.92 -3.79
CA PRO A 182 -17.99 -3.84 -4.09
C PRO A 182 -17.76 -3.26 -5.49
N SER A 183 -18.82 -3.19 -6.30
CA SER A 183 -18.82 -2.73 -7.70
C SER A 183 -18.26 -3.70 -8.76
N LEU A 184 -17.87 -4.94 -8.42
CA LEU A 184 -17.43 -5.91 -9.42
C LEU A 184 -18.50 -6.17 -10.50
N ALA A 185 -19.73 -6.46 -10.09
CA ALA A 185 -20.82 -6.75 -11.02
C ALA A 185 -21.19 -5.54 -11.91
N GLU A 186 -21.14 -4.33 -11.34
CA GLU A 186 -21.40 -3.08 -12.07
C GLU A 186 -20.34 -2.85 -13.15
N ASN A 187 -19.06 -3.06 -12.80
CA ASN A 187 -17.94 -2.83 -13.70
C ASN A 187 -17.84 -3.88 -14.82
N GLU A 188 -18.21 -5.13 -14.55
CA GLU A 188 -18.33 -6.14 -15.60
C GLU A 188 -19.49 -5.84 -16.56
N ALA A 189 -20.65 -5.44 -16.03
CA ALA A 189 -21.76 -5.03 -16.88
C ALA A 189 -21.40 -3.80 -17.72
N HIS A 190 -20.60 -2.88 -17.17
CA HIS A 190 -20.08 -1.74 -17.90
C HIS A 190 -19.12 -2.16 -19.03
N LEU A 191 -18.17 -3.04 -18.75
CA LEU A 191 -17.26 -3.62 -19.75
C LEU A 191 -18.04 -4.27 -20.90
N CYS A 192 -19.02 -5.14 -20.59
CA CYS A 192 -19.83 -5.81 -21.62
C CYS A 192 -20.55 -4.82 -22.54
N ARG A 193 -21.12 -3.74 -21.97
CA ARG A 193 -21.80 -2.71 -22.77
C ARG A 193 -20.84 -1.98 -23.71
N LEU A 194 -19.66 -1.59 -23.21
CA LEU A 194 -18.66 -0.90 -24.03
C LEU A 194 -18.13 -1.79 -25.15
N TRP A 195 -17.86 -3.06 -24.84
CA TRP A 195 -17.35 -4.00 -25.82
C TRP A 195 -18.36 -4.26 -26.95
N GLN A 196 -19.63 -4.50 -26.61
CA GLN A 196 -20.70 -4.68 -27.61
C GLN A 196 -20.88 -3.45 -28.51
N GLN A 197 -20.72 -2.24 -27.96
CA GLN A 197 -20.81 -1.00 -28.74
C GLN A 197 -19.66 -0.87 -29.74
N GLN A 198 -18.46 -1.29 -29.35
CA GLN A 198 -17.28 -1.31 -30.23
C GLN A 198 -17.45 -2.33 -31.35
N ASP A 199 -17.83 -3.58 -31.01
CA ASP A 199 -18.03 -4.64 -32.01
C ASP A 199 -19.07 -4.21 -33.06
N ALA A 200 -20.19 -3.62 -32.62
CA ALA A 200 -21.21 -3.09 -33.53
C ALA A 200 -20.71 -1.91 -34.39
N ALA A 201 -19.84 -1.05 -33.84
CA ALA A 201 -19.24 0.05 -34.59
C ALA A 201 -18.26 -0.46 -35.66
N ASP A 202 -17.46 -1.47 -35.33
CA ASP A 202 -16.51 -2.10 -36.23
C ASP A 202 -17.22 -2.86 -37.36
N ASP A 203 -18.30 -3.58 -37.05
CA ASP A 203 -19.15 -4.26 -38.05
C ASP A 203 -19.81 -3.26 -39.02
N ASN A 204 -20.34 -2.16 -38.50
CA ASN A 204 -20.93 -1.10 -39.32
C ASN A 204 -19.88 -0.43 -40.21
N ALA A 205 -18.68 -0.17 -39.68
CA ALA A 205 -17.58 0.41 -40.44
C ALA A 205 -17.10 -0.53 -41.56
N ALA A 206 -17.01 -1.83 -41.28
CA ALA A 206 -16.66 -2.85 -42.27
C ALA A 206 -17.71 -2.92 -43.39
N THR A 207 -18.99 -2.90 -43.04
CA THR A 207 -20.10 -2.92 -44.00
C THR A 207 -20.06 -1.68 -44.91
N ALA A 208 -19.90 -0.49 -44.34
CA ALA A 208 -19.79 0.76 -45.10
C ALA A 208 -18.56 0.79 -46.02
N ALA A 209 -17.43 0.21 -45.60
CA ALA A 209 -16.23 0.11 -46.43
C ALA A 209 -16.41 -0.81 -47.65
N VAL A 210 -17.17 -1.90 -47.50
CA VAL A 210 -17.53 -2.79 -48.62
C VAL A 210 -18.47 -2.08 -49.60
N GLU A 211 -19.47 -1.34 -49.10
CA GLU A 211 -20.41 -0.59 -49.94
C GLU A 211 -19.75 0.59 -50.68
N ALA A 212 -18.73 1.22 -50.08
CA ALA A 212 -18.00 2.33 -50.68
C ALA A 212 -16.90 1.91 -51.68
N ALA A 213 -16.58 0.62 -51.78
CA ALA A 213 -15.62 0.14 -52.76
C ALA A 213 -16.20 0.29 -54.18
N PRO A 214 -15.58 1.09 -55.08
CA PRO A 214 -16.10 1.26 -56.43
C PRO A 214 -16.09 -0.10 -57.13
N MET A 215 -17.22 -0.51 -57.73
CA MET A 215 -17.25 -1.63 -58.67
C MET A 215 -16.17 -1.37 -59.72
N ALA A 216 -15.04 -2.08 -59.61
CA ALA A 216 -14.01 -2.04 -60.63
C ALA A 216 -14.69 -2.46 -61.93
N ALA A 217 -14.80 -1.48 -62.85
CA ALA A 217 -15.38 -1.71 -64.16
C ALA A 217 -14.63 -2.88 -64.80
N ASP A 218 -15.37 -3.93 -65.10
CA ASP A 218 -14.93 -5.10 -65.84
C ASP A 218 -14.28 -4.61 -67.14
N PRO A 219 -12.97 -4.82 -67.37
CA PRO A 219 -12.34 -4.41 -68.60
C PRO A 219 -12.72 -5.44 -69.68
N ALA A 220 -13.94 -5.32 -70.19
CA ALA A 220 -14.32 -5.95 -71.44
C ALA A 220 -13.60 -5.21 -72.57
N PHE A 221 -12.50 -5.76 -73.09
CA PHE A 221 -12.06 -5.68 -74.49
C PHE A 221 -11.00 -6.74 -74.80
#